data_AF-A0A0M0GHC1-F1
#
_entry.id   AF-A0A0M0GHC1-F1
#
_cell.length_a   1.000
_cell.length_b   1.000
_cell.length_c   1.000
_cell.angle_alpha   90.00
_cell.angle_beta   90.00
_cell.angle_gamma   90.00
#
_symmetry.space_group_name_H-M   'P 1'
#
loop_
_entity.id
_entity.type
_entity.pdbx_description
1 polymer ?
#
loop_
_entity_poly.entity_id
_entity_poly.type
_entity_poly.pdbx_seq_one_letter_code
_entity_poly.pdbx_strand_id
1 'polypeptide(L)'
;MYYNTHFNPYFNNVIAHRLVNPDQIVNLEGFYVDIELDNGQKICNAKLDYVSPEPDETQAIYGDVTYTIFSAGQPYTYQTNTRKITRISQSGVPGAVCSDGMRSCKF
;
A
#
# COMPACT_ATOMS: atom_id res chain seq x y z
N MET A 1 13.21 19.68 -18.87
CA MET A 1 13.03 19.42 -17.43
C MET A 1 11.60 18.92 -17.25
N TYR A 2 11.40 17.60 -17.18
CA TYR A 2 10.07 17.02 -17.02
C TYR A 2 9.66 17.08 -15.55
N TYR A 3 8.79 18.04 -15.22
CA TYR A 3 8.07 18.06 -13.95
C TYR A 3 7.06 16.90 -13.99
N ASN A 4 7.35 15.82 -13.28
CA ASN A 4 6.42 14.71 -13.10
C ASN A 4 5.45 15.07 -11.96
N THR A 5 4.47 15.94 -12.26
CA THR A 5 3.43 16.38 -11.34
C THR A 5 2.31 15.35 -11.23
N HIS A 6 2.61 14.15 -10.76
CA HIS A 6 1.59 13.19 -10.29
C HIS A 6 1.41 13.26 -8.77
N PHE A 7 1.56 14.45 -8.19
CA PHE A 7 1.04 14.71 -6.85
C PHE A 7 -0.46 14.95 -7.01
N ASN A 8 -1.29 13.94 -6.76
CA ASN A 8 -2.73 14.09 -6.73
C ASN A 8 -3.14 14.56 -5.32
N PRO A 9 -3.47 15.84 -5.10
CA PRO A 9 -3.76 16.37 -3.76
C PRO A 9 -5.03 15.77 -3.14
N TYR A 10 -5.80 14.95 -3.88
CA TYR A 10 -7.02 14.29 -3.41
C TYR A 10 -6.80 12.89 -2.82
N PHE A 11 -5.57 12.36 -2.80
CA PHE A 11 -5.30 10.97 -2.39
C PHE A 11 -4.36 10.83 -1.17
N ASN A 12 -4.38 11.81 -0.26
CA ASN A 12 -3.86 11.65 1.12
C ASN A 12 -4.75 10.70 1.95
N ASN A 13 -5.24 9.61 1.37
CA ASN A 13 -6.15 8.68 2.01
C ASN A 13 -5.33 7.71 2.86
N VAL A 14 -5.07 8.11 4.09
CA VAL A 14 -4.73 7.15 5.15
C VAL A 14 -6.02 6.40 5.46
N ILE A 15 -6.17 5.22 4.90
CA ILE A 15 -7.36 4.39 5.15
C ILE A 15 -7.07 3.63 6.44
N ALA A 16 -7.70 4.03 7.54
CA ALA A 16 -7.59 3.36 8.84
C ALA A 16 -8.91 2.65 9.15
N HIS A 17 -8.91 1.32 9.08
CA HIS A 17 -10.06 0.52 9.51
C HIS A 17 -9.61 -0.88 9.94
N ARG A 18 -10.47 -1.60 10.68
CA ARG A 18 -10.15 -2.92 11.25
C ARG A 18 -9.80 -3.96 10.17
N LEU A 19 -10.27 -3.78 8.94
CA LEU A 19 -9.93 -4.51 7.72
C LEU A 19 -10.04 -3.54 6.54
N VAL A 20 -9.02 -3.46 5.68
CA VAL A 20 -9.06 -2.66 4.45
C VAL A 20 -9.81 -3.43 3.34
N ASN A 21 -10.65 -2.72 2.59
CA ASN A 21 -11.39 -3.31 1.45
C ASN A 21 -10.66 -3.07 0.12
N PRO A 22 -10.76 -3.99 -0.86
CA PRO A 22 -10.07 -3.86 -2.15
C PRO A 22 -10.46 -2.59 -2.90
N ASP A 23 -11.76 -2.28 -2.93
CA ASP A 23 -12.31 -1.07 -3.57
C ASP A 23 -11.72 0.24 -3.05
N GLN A 24 -11.26 0.25 -1.78
CA GLN A 24 -10.71 1.46 -1.18
C GLN A 24 -9.28 1.73 -1.67
N ILE A 25 -8.55 0.69 -2.06
CA ILE A 25 -7.11 0.76 -2.35
C ILE A 25 -6.76 0.49 -3.81
N VAL A 26 -7.70 0.00 -4.62
CA VAL A 26 -7.49 -0.22 -6.06
C VAL A 26 -7.01 1.05 -6.77
N ASN A 27 -7.43 2.23 -6.32
CA ASN A 27 -6.99 3.52 -6.86
C ASN A 27 -5.53 3.87 -6.54
N LEU A 28 -4.88 3.11 -5.65
CA LEU A 28 -3.45 3.25 -5.32
C LEU A 28 -2.58 2.33 -6.18
N GLU A 29 -3.16 1.49 -7.03
CA GLU A 29 -2.40 0.63 -7.94
C GLU A 29 -1.49 1.48 -8.86
N GLY A 30 -0.24 1.05 -8.99
CA GLY A 30 0.81 1.77 -9.71
C GLY A 30 1.57 2.82 -8.90
N PHE A 31 1.08 3.20 -7.71
CA PHE A 31 1.75 4.17 -6.83
C PHE A 31 2.66 3.51 -5.80
N TYR A 32 3.59 4.30 -5.27
CA TYR A 32 4.33 3.93 -4.06
C TYR A 32 3.45 4.16 -2.83
N VAL A 33 3.35 3.13 -1.98
CA VAL A 33 2.50 3.09 -0.80
C VAL A 33 3.29 2.63 0.43
N ASP A 34 2.82 3.10 1.58
CA ASP A 34 3.19 2.59 2.89
C ASP A 34 2.04 1.74 3.43
N ILE A 35 2.34 0.54 3.91
CA ILE A 35 1.38 -0.49 4.33
C ILE A 35 1.67 -0.87 5.78
N GLU A 36 0.63 -0.87 6.63
CA GLU A 36 0.63 -1.46 7.96
C GLU A 36 -0.18 -2.75 7.93
N LEU A 37 0.45 -3.86 8.31
CA LEU A 37 -0.20 -5.16 8.41
C LEU A 37 -0.85 -5.35 9.79
N ASP A 38 -1.77 -6.31 9.89
CA ASP A 38 -2.47 -6.69 11.12
C ASP A 38 -1.55 -7.15 12.27
N ASN A 39 -0.38 -7.70 11.92
CA ASN A 39 0.68 -8.05 12.85
C ASN A 39 1.54 -6.85 13.30
N GLY A 40 1.20 -5.63 12.89
CA GLY A 40 1.93 -4.39 13.20
C GLY A 40 3.18 -4.16 12.35
N GLN A 41 3.49 -5.05 11.39
CA GLN A 41 4.60 -4.84 10.47
C GLN A 41 4.30 -3.67 9.52
N LYS A 42 5.28 -2.77 9.39
CA LYS A 42 5.23 -1.67 8.43
C LYS A 42 6.14 -1.96 7.23
N ILE A 43 5.56 -1.83 6.05
CA ILE A 43 6.23 -1.91 4.76
C ILE A 43 6.17 -0.51 4.17
N CYS A 44 7.31 0.06 3.80
CA CYS A 44 7.37 1.45 3.37
C CYS A 44 7.97 1.53 1.98
N ASN A 45 7.50 2.51 1.20
CA ASN A 45 7.94 2.75 -0.16
C ASN A 45 7.84 1.49 -1.05
N ALA A 46 6.76 0.72 -0.88
CA ALA A 46 6.44 -0.40 -1.75
C ALA A 46 5.62 0.09 -2.94
N LYS A 47 5.94 -0.37 -4.15
CA LYS A 47 5.08 -0.12 -5.30
C LYS A 47 3.89 -1.08 -5.23
N LEU A 48 2.67 -0.56 -5.22
CA LEU A 48 1.47 -1.40 -5.32
C LEU A 48 1.30 -1.82 -6.78
N ASP A 49 1.46 -3.10 -7.07
CA ASP A 49 1.45 -3.60 -8.46
C ASP A 49 0.08 -4.09 -8.90
N TYR A 50 -0.68 -4.67 -7.97
CA TYR A 50 -2.00 -5.22 -8.24
C TYR A 50 -2.87 -5.23 -6.99
N VAL A 51 -4.14 -4.89 -7.16
CA VAL A 51 -5.22 -5.16 -6.20
C VAL A 51 -6.33 -5.90 -6.93
N SER A 52 -6.77 -7.03 -6.37
CA SER A 52 -7.90 -7.78 -6.91
C SER A 52 -9.16 -6.92 -6.96
N PRO A 53 -9.77 -6.73 -8.16
CA PRO A 53 -10.99 -5.96 -8.31
C PRO A 53 -12.25 -6.78 -7.97
N GLU A 54 -12.10 -8.02 -7.51
CA GLU A 54 -13.20 -8.92 -7.20
C GLU A 54 -14.02 -8.38 -6.01
N PRO A 55 -15.31 -8.03 -6.19
CA PRO A 55 -16.16 -7.52 -5.11
C PRO A 55 -16.73 -8.60 -4.20
N ASP A 56 -16.79 -9.87 -4.63
CA ASP A 56 -17.39 -10.95 -3.85
C ASP A 56 -16.39 -11.56 -2.86
N GLU A 57 -16.65 -11.36 -1.57
CA GLU A 57 -15.81 -11.82 -0.45
C GLU A 57 -15.63 -13.35 -0.37
N THR A 58 -16.47 -14.11 -1.07
CA THR A 58 -16.42 -15.57 -1.09
C THR A 58 -15.46 -16.12 -2.15
N GLN A 59 -15.03 -15.29 -3.11
CA GLN A 59 -14.08 -15.69 -4.14
C GLN A 59 -12.67 -15.83 -3.57
N ALA A 60 -11.92 -16.81 -4.09
CA ALA A 60 -10.58 -17.12 -3.61
C ALA A 60 -9.58 -15.95 -3.77
N ILE A 61 -9.80 -15.10 -4.79
CA ILE A 61 -8.94 -13.95 -5.11
C ILE A 61 -9.39 -12.65 -4.43
N TYR A 62 -10.46 -12.67 -3.62
CA TYR A 62 -10.99 -11.46 -3.01
C TYR A 62 -9.93 -10.80 -2.15
N GLY A 63 -9.59 -9.56 -2.51
CA GLY A 63 -8.59 -8.77 -1.81
C GLY A 63 -7.17 -9.25 -1.94
N ASP A 64 -6.82 -10.05 -2.95
CA ASP A 64 -5.42 -10.32 -3.26
C ASP A 64 -4.69 -9.02 -3.60
N VAL A 65 -3.51 -8.84 -3.01
CA VAL A 65 -2.66 -7.66 -3.20
C VAL A 65 -1.25 -8.10 -3.53
N THR A 66 -0.67 -7.52 -4.58
CA THR A 66 0.74 -7.70 -4.92
C THR A 66 1.45 -6.36 -4.82
N TYR A 67 2.63 -6.36 -4.19
CA TYR A 67 3.47 -5.17 -4.09
C TYR A 67 4.94 -5.53 -4.25
N THR A 68 5.73 -4.58 -4.74
CA THR A 68 7.16 -4.72 -4.98
C THR A 68 7.94 -3.75 -4.08
N ILE A 69 8.91 -4.29 -3.34
CA ILE A 69 9.88 -3.51 -2.58
C ILE A 69 11.19 -3.47 -3.37
N PHE A 70 11.84 -2.31 -3.41
CA PHE A 70 13.18 -2.18 -3.98
C PHE A 70 14.21 -2.17 -2.84
N SER A 71 14.97 -3.26 -2.72
CA SER A 71 15.97 -3.46 -1.66
C SER A 71 17.31 -3.80 -2.31
N ALA A 72 18.39 -3.10 -1.91
CA ALA A 72 19.72 -3.23 -2.51
C ALA A 72 19.76 -3.12 -4.05
N GLY A 73 18.87 -2.32 -4.64
CA GLY A 73 18.76 -2.14 -6.09
C GLY A 73 18.07 -3.30 -6.84
N GLN A 74 17.55 -4.29 -6.13
CA GLN A 74 16.78 -5.41 -6.70
C GLN A 74 15.29 -5.29 -6.32
N PRO A 75 14.36 -5.55 -7.25
CA PRO A 75 12.94 -5.64 -6.94
C PRO A 75 12.59 -6.99 -6.31
N TYR A 76 11.84 -6.98 -5.22
CA TYR A 76 11.26 -8.16 -4.59
C TYR A 76 9.74 -8.01 -4.54
N THR A 77 9.03 -8.92 -5.19
CA THR A 77 7.57 -8.92 -5.26
C THR A 77 7.01 -9.84 -4.19
N TYR A 78 6.02 -9.34 -3.46
CA TYR A 78 5.35 -10.03 -2.37
C TYR A 78 3.84 -10.04 -2.61
N GLN A 79 3.18 -11.05 -2.07
CA GLN A 79 1.73 -11.19 -2.07
C GLN A 79 1.20 -11.08 -0.65
N THR A 80 0.06 -10.41 -0.50
CA THR A 80 -0.71 -10.33 0.73
C THR A 80 -2.20 -10.30 0.39
N ASN A 81 -3.03 -10.05 1.38
CA ASN A 81 -4.46 -9.86 1.19
C ASN A 81 -4.91 -8.59 1.93
N THR A 82 -5.89 -7.85 1.42
CA THR A 82 -6.41 -6.63 2.05
C THR A 82 -6.92 -6.87 3.46
N ARG A 83 -7.39 -8.10 3.77
CA ARG A 83 -7.78 -8.52 5.12
C ARG A 83 -6.62 -8.52 6.13
N LYS A 84 -5.38 -8.54 5.66
CA LYS A 84 -4.18 -8.44 6.50
C LYS A 84 -3.65 -7.01 6.61
N ILE A 85 -4.26 -6.05 5.93
CA ILE A 85 -3.84 -4.65 5.93
C ILE A 85 -4.75 -3.88 6.88
N THR A 86 -4.15 -3.18 7.83
CA THR A 86 -4.87 -2.32 8.78
C THR A 86 -4.82 -0.86 8.36
N ARG A 87 -3.71 -0.43 7.77
CA ARG A 87 -3.54 0.91 7.20
C ARG A 87 -2.76 0.87 5.90
N ILE A 88 -3.12 1.76 5.00
CA ILE A 88 -2.37 2.02 3.77
C ILE A 88 -2.51 3.48 3.39
N SER A 89 -1.45 4.03 2.82
CA SER A 89 -1.38 5.41 2.36
C SER A 89 -0.37 5.53 1.23
N GLN A 90 -0.51 6.51 0.35
CA GLN A 90 0.56 6.87 -0.58
C GLN A 90 1.84 7.22 0.21
N SER A 91 3.00 6.73 -0.24
CA SER A 91 4.29 7.04 0.41
C SER A 91 4.65 8.52 0.24
N GLY A 92 5.29 9.10 1.26
CA GLY A 92 5.83 10.45 1.18
C GLY A 92 4.82 11.59 1.35
N VAL A 93 3.58 11.29 1.73
CA VAL A 93 2.58 12.31 2.09
C VAL A 93 2.52 12.52 3.61
N PRO A 94 2.16 13.72 4.10
CA PRO A 94 1.94 13.94 5.54
C PRO A 94 0.89 12.98 6.11
N GLY A 95 1.19 12.32 7.23
CA GLY A 95 0.29 11.34 7.86
C GLY A 95 0.37 9.93 7.28
N ALA A 96 1.22 9.69 6.26
CA ALA A 96 1.51 8.34 5.76
C ALA A 96 1.93 7.37 6.89
N VAL A 97 1.67 6.08 6.70
CA VAL A 97 1.97 5.01 7.67
C VAL A 97 3.41 5.07 8.17
N CYS A 98 4.35 5.47 7.29
CA CYS A 98 5.77 5.61 7.60
C CYS A 98 6.24 7.07 7.73
N SER A 99 5.33 8.05 7.71
CA SER A 99 5.68 9.46 7.98
C SER A 99 5.89 9.68 9.49
N ASP A 100 6.90 10.50 9.82
CA ASP A 100 7.44 10.78 11.16
C ASP A 100 8.28 9.67 11.81
N GLY A 101 9.56 9.60 11.43
CA GLY A 101 10.67 9.48 12.38
C GLY A 101 10.89 8.16 13.14
N MET A 102 10.18 7.06 12.90
CA MET A 102 10.36 5.82 13.70
C MET A 102 10.66 4.56 12.88
N ARG A 103 11.96 4.32 12.67
CA ARG A 103 12.74 3.09 12.96
C ARG A 103 12.16 1.66 12.72
N SER A 104 11.05 1.43 12.04
CA SER A 104 10.51 0.06 11.90
C SER A 104 9.96 -0.30 10.53
N CYS A 105 10.55 0.26 9.47
CA CYS A 105 10.31 -0.18 8.09
C CYS A 105 11.19 -1.41 7.83
N LYS A 106 10.60 -2.57 7.51
CA LYS A 106 11.38 -3.70 6.97
C LYS A 106 11.54 -3.53 5.46
N PHE A 107 12.78 -3.54 5.00
CA PHE A 107 13.19 -3.58 3.59
C PHE A 107 13.77 -4.94 3.25
#